data_AF-A0A090TSU9-F1
#
_entry.id   AF-A0A090TSU9-F1
#
_cell.length_a   1.000
_cell.length_b   1.000
_cell.length_c   1.000
_cell.angle_alpha   90.00
_cell.angle_beta   90.00
_cell.angle_gamma   90.00
#
_symmetry.space_group_name_H-M   'P 1'
#
loop_
_entity.id
_entity.type
_entity.pdbx_description
1 polymer ?
#
loop_
_entity_poly.entity_id
_entity_poly.type
_entity_poly.pdbx_seq_one_letter_code
_entity_poly.pdbx_strand_id
1 'polypeptide(L)'
;MTELMKQKQFAPMSVADQALVIFAAEQGFLENVALNQVADFEAGLIAHANQIAPELLSTINQSGDYNSDIEAKLRALLEEFSALQV
;
A
#
# COMPACT_ATOMS: atom_id res chain seq x y z
N MET A 1 10.63 -3.78 9.62
CA MET A 1 9.61 -3.75 10.69
C MET A 1 9.67 -2.48 11.53
N THR A 2 10.79 -2.14 12.17
CA THR A 2 10.91 -0.97 13.08
C THR A 2 10.77 0.40 12.41
N GLU A 3 11.08 0.52 11.12
CA GLU A 3 10.97 1.80 10.38
C GLU A 3 9.55 2.07 9.86
N LEU A 4 8.79 1.03 9.52
CA LEU A 4 7.38 1.13 9.08
C LEU A 4 6.45 1.71 10.17
N MET A 5 6.88 1.63 11.43
CA MET A 5 6.10 2.10 12.58
C MET A 5 6.38 3.58 12.93
N LYS A 6 7.27 4.27 12.20
CA LYS A 6 7.50 5.71 12.38
C LYS A 6 6.50 6.52 11.56
N GLN A 7 5.24 6.57 12.00
CA GLN A 7 4.27 7.49 11.43
C GLN A 7 4.68 8.95 11.71
N LYS A 8 4.62 9.81 10.68
CA LYS A 8 4.60 11.26 10.88
C LYS A 8 3.38 11.62 11.73
N GLN A 9 3.59 12.42 12.77
CA GLN A 9 2.52 12.95 13.62
C GLN A 9 1.48 13.68 12.74
N PHE A 10 0.18 13.42 12.94
CA PHE A 10 -0.97 14.00 12.20
C PHE A 10 -1.30 13.45 10.79
N ALA A 11 -0.77 12.30 10.38
CA ALA A 11 -1.22 11.62 9.16
C ALA A 11 -1.98 10.32 9.52
N PRO A 12 -3.28 10.38 9.89
CA PRO A 12 -4.07 9.18 10.10
C PRO A 12 -4.17 8.41 8.77
N MET A 13 -3.52 7.26 8.69
CA MET A 13 -3.68 6.33 7.57
C MET A 13 -4.98 5.55 7.74
N SER A 14 -5.71 5.38 6.64
CA SER A 14 -6.90 4.51 6.64
C SER A 14 -6.49 3.05 6.79
N VAL A 15 -7.43 2.19 7.20
CA VAL A 15 -7.17 0.75 7.36
C VAL A 15 -6.74 0.15 6.01
N ALA A 16 -7.34 0.62 4.92
CA ALA A 16 -6.97 0.21 3.57
C ALA A 16 -5.54 0.63 3.20
N ASP A 17 -5.11 1.85 3.55
CA ASP A 17 -3.75 2.31 3.27
C ASP A 17 -2.72 1.49 4.06
N GLN A 18 -3.00 1.21 5.34
CA GLN A 18 -2.13 0.38 6.17
C GLN A 18 -2.04 -1.05 5.64
N ALA A 19 -3.18 -1.64 5.24
CA ALA A 19 -3.24 -2.98 4.66
C ALA A 19 -2.43 -3.05 3.36
N LEU A 20 -2.53 -2.05 2.49
CA LEU A 20 -1.79 -1.98 1.23
C LEU A 20 -0.27 -1.94 1.45
N VAL A 21 0.20 -1.11 2.40
CA VAL A 21 1.64 -0.97 2.70
C VAL A 21 2.21 -2.24 3.33
N ILE A 22 1.45 -2.88 4.23
CA ILE A 22 1.85 -4.16 4.84
C ILE A 22 1.88 -5.26 3.77
N PHE A 23 0.87 -5.33 2.91
CA PHE A 23 0.82 -6.31 1.82
C PHE A 23 2.00 -6.14 0.85
N ALA A 24 2.37 -4.90 0.51
CA ALA A 24 3.57 -4.62 -0.28
C ALA A 24 4.86 -5.09 0.40
N ALA A 25 4.94 -4.98 1.73
CA ALA A 25 6.07 -5.46 2.51
C ALA A 25 6.15 -7.00 2.52
N GLU A 26 5.03 -7.68 2.70
CA GLU A 26 4.98 -9.15 2.71
C GLU A 26 5.27 -9.76 1.34
N GLN A 27 4.83 -9.12 0.26
CA GLN A 27 5.08 -9.57 -1.12
C GLN A 27 6.50 -9.24 -1.62
N GLY A 28 7.33 -8.61 -0.80
CA GLY A 28 8.73 -8.32 -1.12
C GLY A 28 8.95 -7.11 -2.04
N PHE A 29 7.92 -6.31 -2.34
CA PHE A 29 8.08 -5.09 -3.16
C PHE A 29 8.95 -4.02 -2.49
N LEU A 30 9.07 -4.08 -1.16
CA LEU A 30 9.92 -3.19 -0.38
C LEU A 30 11.37 -3.70 -0.20
N GLU A 31 11.72 -4.90 -0.69
CA GLU A 31 13.09 -5.45 -0.53
C GLU A 31 14.13 -4.69 -1.36
N ASN A 32 13.72 -4.15 -2.51
CA ASN A 32 14.59 -3.38 -3.41
C ASN A 32 14.55 -1.87 -3.16
N VAL A 33 13.74 -1.41 -2.19
CA VAL A 33 13.58 0.02 -1.87
C VAL A 33 14.57 0.40 -0.77
N ALA A 34 15.38 1.43 -1.02
CA ALA A 34 16.31 1.93 -0.01
C ALA A 34 15.53 2.43 1.22
N LEU A 35 16.07 2.21 2.43
CA LEU A 35 15.40 2.53 3.71
C LEU A 35 14.89 3.99 3.78
N ASN A 36 15.67 4.91 3.22
CA ASN A 36 15.36 6.34 3.15
C ASN A 36 14.30 6.71 2.10
N GLN A 37 13.95 5.80 1.19
CA GLN A 37 12.96 5.97 0.13
C GLN A 37 11.64 5.24 0.44
N VAL A 38 11.58 4.44 1.51
CA VAL A 38 10.37 3.70 1.92
C VAL A 38 9.19 4.64 2.15
N ALA A 39 9.42 5.80 2.78
CA ALA A 39 8.36 6.78 3.02
C ALA A 39 7.81 7.41 1.72
N ASP A 40 8.68 7.63 0.73
CA ASP A 40 8.27 8.17 -0.57
C ASP A 40 7.55 7.11 -1.40
N PHE A 41 8.01 5.85 -1.33
CA PHE A 41 7.33 4.70 -1.92
C PHE A 41 5.93 4.51 -1.34
N GLU A 42 5.79 4.54 -0.02
CA GLU A 42 4.52 4.44 0.68
C GLU A 42 3.55 5.54 0.24
N ALA A 43 3.99 6.80 0.24
CA ALA A 43 3.18 7.92 -0.20
C ALA A 43 2.77 7.79 -1.68
N GLY A 44 3.69 7.35 -2.54
CA GLY A 44 3.43 7.12 -3.96
C GLY A 44 2.44 5.98 -4.21
N LEU A 45 2.60 4.87 -3.50
CA LEU A 45 1.74 3.70 -3.59
C LEU A 45 0.32 4.03 -3.13
N ILE A 46 0.18 4.73 -2.01
CA ILE A 46 -1.13 5.19 -1.51
C ILE A 46 -1.78 6.13 -2.53
N ALA A 47 -1.04 7.10 -3.07
CA ALA A 47 -1.56 8.02 -4.07
C ALA A 47 -2.01 7.28 -5.35
N HIS A 48 -1.22 6.31 -5.82
CA HIS A 48 -1.54 5.49 -6.98
C HIS A 48 -2.79 4.64 -6.74
N ALA A 49 -2.89 3.95 -5.61
CA ALA A 49 -4.07 3.16 -5.26
C ALA A 49 -5.33 4.01 -5.13
N ASN A 50 -5.23 5.23 -4.58
CA ASN A 50 -6.34 6.17 -4.52
C ASN A 50 -6.78 6.67 -5.91
N GLN A 51 -5.89 6.68 -6.91
CA GLN A 51 -6.22 7.07 -8.28
C GLN A 51 -6.82 5.91 -9.10
N ILE A 52 -6.25 4.71 -8.98
CA ILE A 52 -6.60 3.56 -9.82
C ILE A 52 -7.77 2.77 -9.22
N ALA A 53 -7.81 2.60 -7.90
CA ALA A 53 -8.78 1.75 -7.22
C ALA A 53 -9.39 2.38 -5.95
N PRO A 54 -9.97 3.60 -6.03
CA PRO A 54 -10.61 4.23 -4.87
C PRO A 54 -11.77 3.40 -4.30
N GLU A 55 -12.50 2.68 -5.15
CA GLU A 55 -13.60 1.80 -4.72
C GLU A 55 -13.12 0.60 -3.91
N LEU A 56 -11.96 0.03 -4.26
CA LEU A 56 -11.35 -1.06 -3.51
C LEU A 56 -10.95 -0.58 -2.11
N LEU A 57 -10.27 0.57 -2.03
CA LEU A 57 -9.88 1.16 -0.74
C LEU A 57 -11.09 1.50 0.13
N SER A 58 -12.17 2.03 -0.46
CA SER A 58 -13.42 2.30 0.26
C SER A 58 -14.08 1.01 0.76
N THR A 59 -14.05 -0.06 -0.04
CA THR A 59 -14.57 -1.38 0.34
C THR A 59 -13.78 -1.96 1.51
N ILE A 60 -12.45 -1.91 1.48
CA ILE A 60 -11.59 -2.39 2.57
C ILE A 60 -11.82 -1.55 3.83
N ASN A 61 -11.95 -0.22 3.70
CA ASN A 61 -12.19 0.66 4.85
C ASN A 61 -13.57 0.46 5.50
N GLN A 62 -14.59 0.09 4.73
CA GLN A 62 -15.96 -0.12 5.24
C GLN A 62 -16.18 -1.54 5.78
N SER A 63 -15.72 -2.55 5.04
CA SER A 63 -15.95 -3.96 5.39
C SER A 63 -14.90 -4.51 6.35
N GLY A 64 -13.65 -4.03 6.25
CA GLY A 64 -12.50 -4.67 6.89
C GLY A 64 -12.22 -6.09 6.36
N ASP A 65 -12.86 -6.51 5.26
CA ASP A 65 -12.72 -7.85 4.71
C ASP A 65 -11.43 -7.98 3.91
N TYR A 66 -10.81 -9.16 4.03
CA TYR A 66 -9.69 -9.58 3.21
C TYR A 66 -10.05 -10.93 2.57
N ASN A 67 -10.32 -10.91 1.27
CA ASN A 67 -10.69 -12.09 0.49
C ASN A 67 -9.80 -12.22 -0.76
N SER A 68 -9.89 -13.36 -1.44
CA SER A 68 -9.03 -13.66 -2.60
C SER A 68 -9.19 -12.68 -3.76
N ASP A 69 -10.35 -12.03 -3.92
CA ASP A 69 -10.57 -11.00 -4.96
C ASP A 69 -9.88 -9.69 -4.60
N ILE A 70 -9.97 -9.27 -3.33
CA ILE A 70 -9.24 -8.11 -2.81
C ILE A 70 -7.73 -8.32 -2.92
N GLU A 71 -7.24 -9.50 -2.54
CA GLU A 71 -5.83 -9.86 -2.67
C GLU A 71 -5.37 -9.79 -4.13
N ALA A 72 -6.13 -10.36 -5.07
CA ALA A 72 -5.80 -10.31 -6.49
C ALA A 72 -5.73 -8.87 -7.02
N LYS A 73 -6.65 -8.00 -6.59
CA LYS A 73 -6.67 -6.58 -6.98
C LYS A 73 -5.52 -5.79 -6.37
N LEU A 74 -5.22 -6.00 -5.09
CA LEU A 74 -4.07 -5.38 -4.41
C LEU A 74 -2.75 -5.79 -5.07
N ARG A 75 -2.63 -7.07 -5.45
CA ARG A 75 -1.46 -7.56 -6.17
C ARG A 75 -1.33 -6.92 -7.54
N ALA A 76 -2.41 -6.82 -8.32
CA ALA A 76 -2.39 -6.16 -9.62
C ALA A 76 -1.96 -4.70 -9.51
N LEU A 77 -2.45 -3.97 -8.49
CA LEU A 77 -2.02 -2.60 -8.17
C LEU A 77 -0.52 -2.50 -7.89
N LEU A 78 0.03 -3.44 -7.10
CA LEU A 78 1.46 -3.44 -6.77
C LEU A 78 2.31 -3.78 -7.99
N GLU A 79 1.88 -4.72 -8.83
CA GLU A 79 2.57 -5.06 -10.08
C GLU A 79 2.56 -3.87 -11.06
N GLU A 80 1.43 -3.16 -11.19
CA GLU A 80 1.32 -1.95 -12.00
C GLU A 80 2.19 -0.81 -11.46
N PHE A 81 2.16 -0.57 -10.14
CA PHE A 81 3.00 0.44 -9.50
C PHE A 81 4.50 0.12 -9.63
N SER A 82 4.88 -1.15 -9.47
CA SER A 82 6.26 -1.60 -9.65
C SER A 82 6.73 -1.44 -11.10
N ALA A 83 5.84 -1.58 -12.08
CA ALA A 83 6.16 -1.32 -13.48
C ALA A 83 6.33 0.18 -13.79
N LEU A 84 5.67 1.05 -13.02
CA LEU A 84 5.81 2.52 -13.11
C LEU A 84 7.08 3.05 -12.43
N GLN A 85 7.63 2.33 -11.45
CA GLN A 85 8.84 2.73 -10.69
C GLN A 85 10.17 2.28 -11.31
N VAL A 86 10.21 2.04 -12.63
CA VAL A 86 11.45 1.76 -13.39
C VAL A 86 12.24 3.04 -13.69
#